data_AF-B4HGF4-F1
#
_entry.id   AF-B4HGF4-F1
#
_cell.length_a   1.000
_cell.length_b   1.000
_cell.length_c   1.000
_cell.angle_alpha   90.00
_cell.angle_beta   90.00
_cell.angle_gamma   90.00
#
_symmetry.space_group_name_H-M   'P 1'
#
loop_
_entity.id
_entity.type
_entity.pdbx_description
1 polymer ?
#
loop_
_entity_poly.entity_id
_entity_poly.type
_entity_poly.pdbx_seq_one_letter_code
_entity_poly.pdbx_strand_id
1 'polypeptide(L)'
;IGNPLEVSYAGITNPSEGSNAVTFQLRLANYMQSVVFSVVSHLAERRNRNWYKEVYGNDPNMPEYSEMIKNTSLVFFISHAASEGPIRPNVPSAIEIGGIQIKDKPDPLPQNISKFLGNATNGAILLSLGSNVQGKLGSRKQLSRCSTSFQN
;
A
#
# COMPACT_ATOMS: atom_id res chain seq x y z
N ILE A 1 12.27 -2.84 -12.54
CA ILE A 1 13.15 -1.73 -12.07
C ILE A 1 14.44 -2.21 -11.40
N GLY A 2 14.90 -3.46 -11.60
CA GLY A 2 16.29 -3.84 -11.30
C GLY A 2 16.72 -3.96 -9.82
N ASN A 3 15.84 -3.72 -8.84
CA ASN A 3 16.19 -3.89 -7.43
C ASN A 3 16.37 -5.40 -7.10
N PRO A 4 17.53 -5.85 -6.61
CA PRO A 4 17.73 -7.26 -6.21
C PRO A 4 16.85 -7.66 -5.02
N LEU A 5 16.57 -8.95 -4.90
CA LEU A 5 15.83 -9.49 -3.76
C LEU A 5 16.78 -9.69 -2.56
N GLU A 6 16.46 -9.09 -1.42
CA GLU A 6 17.28 -9.09 -0.20
C GLU A 6 16.98 -10.27 0.76
N VAL A 7 16.60 -11.42 0.21
CA VAL A 7 16.00 -12.57 0.93
C VAL A 7 16.85 -13.09 2.11
N SER A 8 18.17 -12.91 2.07
CA SER A 8 19.11 -13.48 3.03
C SER A 8 19.26 -12.67 4.32
N TYR A 9 18.91 -11.38 4.33
CA TYR A 9 19.13 -10.50 5.49
C TYR A 9 17.98 -9.51 5.77
N ALA A 10 17.12 -9.22 4.79
CA ALA A 10 15.91 -8.43 4.99
C ALA A 10 14.69 -9.29 4.64
N GLY A 11 13.81 -9.52 5.63
CA GLY A 11 12.54 -10.19 5.38
C GLY A 11 11.66 -9.37 4.43
N ILE A 12 10.96 -10.05 3.52
CA ILE A 12 10.10 -9.40 2.50
C ILE A 12 8.99 -8.57 3.15
N THR A 13 8.38 -9.11 4.21
CA THR A 13 7.22 -8.53 4.92
C THR A 13 7.59 -7.88 6.24
N ASN A 14 8.60 -8.39 6.93
CA ASN A 14 9.11 -7.87 8.19
C ASN A 14 10.63 -7.75 8.05
N PRO A 15 11.14 -6.60 7.59
CA PRO A 15 12.56 -6.36 7.66
C PRO A 15 12.94 -6.36 9.15
N SER A 16 13.79 -7.30 9.54
CA SER A 16 14.17 -7.49 10.94
C SER A 16 14.79 -6.21 11.48
N GLU A 17 14.17 -5.63 12.50
CA GLU A 17 14.79 -4.58 13.30
C GLU A 17 16.18 -5.05 13.76
N GLY A 18 17.20 -4.27 13.42
CA GLY A 18 18.51 -4.22 14.10
C GLY A 18 19.23 -5.54 14.33
N SER A 19 20.23 -5.83 13.48
CA SER A 19 21.54 -6.45 13.78
C SER A 19 21.66 -7.74 14.64
N ASN A 20 20.59 -8.30 15.19
CA ASN A 20 20.66 -9.40 16.14
C ASN A 20 20.36 -10.71 15.42
N ALA A 21 21.43 -11.32 14.91
CA ALA A 21 21.53 -12.70 14.42
C ALA A 21 20.29 -13.25 13.68
N VAL A 22 20.24 -13.06 12.36
CA VAL A 22 19.32 -13.81 11.48
C VAL A 22 19.67 -15.31 11.49
N THR A 23 19.02 -16.08 12.37
CA THR A 23 19.17 -17.54 12.49
C THR A 23 18.86 -18.25 11.16
N PHE A 24 19.51 -19.40 10.89
CA PHE A 24 19.26 -20.21 9.69
C PHE A 24 17.77 -20.50 9.44
N GLN A 25 17.00 -20.80 10.48
CA GLN A 25 15.56 -21.04 10.39
C GLN A 25 14.79 -19.83 9.84
N LEU A 26 15.16 -18.62 10.27
CA LEU A 26 14.55 -17.38 9.78
C LEU A 26 14.90 -17.14 8.30
N ARG A 27 16.15 -17.44 7.90
CA ARG A 27 16.56 -17.37 6.49
C ARG A 27 15.80 -18.37 5.62
N LEU A 28 15.59 -19.60 6.11
CA LEU A 28 14.80 -20.61 5.43
C LEU A 28 13.33 -20.18 5.30
N ALA A 29 12.75 -19.62 6.36
CA ALA A 29 11.39 -19.06 6.32
C ALA A 29 11.28 -17.90 5.31
N ASN A 30 12.25 -16.97 5.30
CA ASN A 30 12.33 -15.88 4.34
C ASN A 30 12.45 -16.39 2.90
N TYR A 31 13.23 -17.45 2.67
CA TYR A 31 13.35 -18.10 1.37
C TYR A 31 12.02 -18.73 0.94
N MET A 32 11.34 -19.46 1.82
CA MET A 32 10.02 -20.02 1.48
C MET A 32 9.00 -18.90 1.17
N GLN A 33 9.04 -17.81 1.94
CA GLN A 33 8.21 -16.63 1.69
C GLN A 33 8.53 -15.98 0.34
N SER A 34 9.81 -15.94 -0.07
CA SER A 34 10.23 -15.38 -1.37
C SER A 34 9.78 -16.24 -2.54
N VAL A 35 9.79 -17.56 -2.38
CA VAL A 35 9.24 -18.51 -3.37
C VAL A 35 7.74 -18.28 -3.52
N VAL A 36 7.00 -18.24 -2.41
CA VAL A 36 5.55 -17.96 -2.43
C VAL A 36 5.26 -16.62 -3.09
N PHE A 37 5.98 -15.57 -2.69
CA PHE A 37 5.83 -14.24 -3.28
C PHE A 37 6.13 -14.24 -4.78
N SER A 38 7.16 -14.96 -5.22
CA SER A 38 7.50 -15.10 -6.64
C SER A 38 6.40 -15.80 -7.42
N VAL A 39 5.83 -16.88 -6.89
CA VAL A 39 4.71 -17.59 -7.53
C VAL A 39 3.49 -16.68 -7.64
N VAL A 40 3.10 -16.00 -6.56
CA VAL A 40 1.97 -15.07 -6.56
C VAL A 40 2.20 -13.93 -7.57
N SER A 41 3.41 -13.38 -7.60
CA SER A 41 3.78 -12.31 -8.54
C SER A 41 3.70 -12.80 -9.99
N HIS A 42 4.17 -14.00 -10.30
CA HIS A 42 4.05 -14.58 -11.65
C HIS A 42 2.59 -14.79 -12.07
N LEU A 43 1.74 -15.24 -11.15
CA LEU A 43 0.30 -15.39 -11.43
C LEU A 43 -0.38 -14.02 -11.61
N ALA A 44 -0.03 -13.04 -10.79
CA ALA A 44 -0.51 -11.67 -10.91
C ALA A 44 -0.08 -11.02 -12.23
N GLU A 45 1.17 -11.19 -12.64
CA GLU A 45 1.70 -10.71 -13.94
C GLU A 45 0.93 -11.31 -15.12
N ARG A 46 0.61 -12.60 -15.06
CA ARG A 46 -0.22 -13.24 -16.08
C ARG A 46 -1.61 -12.61 -16.16
N ARG A 47 -2.22 -12.32 -15.00
CA ARG A 47 -3.50 -11.63 -14.93
C ARG A 47 -3.41 -10.21 -15.45
N ASN A 48 -2.37 -9.46 -15.06
CA ASN A 48 -2.14 -8.08 -15.47
C ASN A 48 -1.97 -7.95 -16.99
N ARG A 49 -1.24 -8.89 -17.62
CA ARG A 49 -1.11 -8.95 -19.08
C ARG A 49 -2.46 -9.06 -19.79
N ASN A 50 -3.39 -9.85 -19.24
CA ASN A 50 -4.72 -9.99 -19.82
C ASN A 50 -5.53 -8.69 -19.69
N TRP A 51 -5.56 -8.09 -18.50
CA TRP A 51 -6.20 -6.78 -18.28
C TRP A 51 -5.62 -5.70 -19.18
N TYR A 52 -4.31 -5.67 -19.35
CA TYR A 52 -3.65 -4.73 -20.25
C TYR A 52 -4.16 -4.85 -21.68
N LYS A 53 -4.28 -6.08 -22.20
CA LYS A 53 -4.82 -6.34 -23.54
C LYS A 53 -6.29 -5.95 -23.65
N GLU A 54 -7.09 -6.18 -22.60
CA GLU A 54 -8.49 -5.80 -22.59
C GLU A 54 -8.68 -4.27 -22.65
N VAL A 55 -7.84 -3.52 -21.93
CA VAL A 55 -7.94 -2.05 -21.85
C VAL A 55 -7.27 -1.35 -23.04
N TYR A 56 -6.07 -1.79 -23.44
CA TYR A 56 -5.22 -1.09 -24.40
C TYR A 56 -4.98 -1.86 -25.71
N GLY A 57 -5.49 -3.09 -25.86
CA GLY A 57 -5.17 -3.94 -27.01
C GLY A 57 -5.65 -3.41 -28.36
N ASN A 58 -6.56 -2.44 -28.38
CA ASN A 58 -7.04 -1.77 -29.59
C ASN A 58 -6.27 -0.48 -29.93
N ASP A 59 -5.38 -0.01 -29.05
CA ASP A 59 -4.58 1.20 -29.30
C ASP A 59 -3.29 0.83 -30.04
N PRO A 60 -3.14 1.22 -31.32
CA PRO A 60 -1.96 0.89 -32.11
C PRO A 60 -0.68 1.60 -31.62
N ASN A 61 -0.80 2.64 -30.77
CA ASN A 61 0.36 3.34 -30.22
C ASN A 61 0.89 2.69 -28.94
N MET A 62 0.16 1.72 -28.39
CA MET A 62 0.53 1.10 -27.12
C MET A 62 1.44 -0.12 -27.36
N PRO A 63 2.64 -0.18 -26.76
CA PRO A 63 3.56 -1.30 -26.97
C PRO A 63 3.05 -2.60 -26.32
N GLU A 64 3.71 -3.73 -26.60
CA GLU A 64 3.40 -4.98 -25.92
C GLU A 64 3.69 -4.86 -24.41
N TYR A 65 2.90 -5.54 -23.57
CA TYR A 65 3.02 -5.44 -22.11
C TYR A 65 4.44 -5.70 -21.57
N SER A 66 5.17 -6.67 -22.13
CA SER A 66 6.56 -6.94 -21.72
C SER A 66 7.56 -5.89 -22.19
N GLU A 67 7.30 -5.25 -23.33
CA GLU A 67 8.11 -4.15 -23.83
C GLU A 67 7.90 -2.89 -23.00
N MET A 68 6.65 -2.59 -22.65
CA MET A 68 6.30 -1.53 -21.70
C MET A 68 7.08 -1.67 -20.39
N ILE A 69 7.05 -2.85 -19.75
CA ILE A 69 7.77 -3.08 -18.48
C ILE A 69 9.28 -2.88 -18.63
N LYS A 70 9.86 -3.27 -19.78
CA LYS A 70 11.30 -3.12 -20.04
C LYS A 70 11.70 -1.66 -20.29
N ASN A 71 10.83 -0.88 -20.95
CA ASN A 71 11.11 0.50 -21.33
C ASN A 71 10.75 1.53 -20.24
N THR A 72 10.19 1.09 -19.12
CA THR A 72 9.91 1.95 -17.97
C THR A 72 11.22 2.51 -17.36
N SER A 73 11.46 3.79 -17.60
CA SER A 73 12.66 4.50 -17.11
C SER A 73 12.49 5.09 -15.71
N LEU A 74 11.24 5.30 -15.27
CA LEU A 74 10.90 5.94 -14.00
C LEU A 74 9.59 5.38 -13.45
N VAL A 75 9.54 5.12 -12.16
CA VAL A 75 8.33 4.71 -11.45
C VAL A 75 8.12 5.58 -10.23
N PHE A 76 6.91 6.13 -10.12
CA PHE A 76 6.46 6.86 -8.95
C PHE A 76 5.57 5.96 -8.10
N PHE A 77 5.82 5.92 -6.80
CA PHE A 77 4.99 5.16 -5.87
C PHE A 77 4.67 5.99 -4.63
N ILE A 78 3.47 5.72 -4.11
CA ILE A 78 2.90 6.44 -2.98
C ILE A 78 3.43 5.76 -1.72
N SER A 79 4.69 6.05 -1.40
CA SER A 79 5.35 5.58 -0.20
C SER A 79 6.10 6.71 0.47
N HIS A 80 6.43 6.51 1.75
CA HIS A 80 7.32 7.41 2.46
C HIS A 80 8.30 6.59 3.30
N ALA A 81 9.58 6.55 2.90
CA ALA A 81 10.63 5.74 3.52
C ALA A 81 10.68 5.82 5.05
N ALA A 82 10.42 7.00 5.64
CA ALA A 82 10.43 7.15 7.10
C ALA A 82 9.25 6.46 7.82
N SER A 83 8.16 6.15 7.13
CA SER A 83 6.96 5.54 7.71
C SER A 83 6.86 4.04 7.45
N GLU A 84 7.69 3.48 6.57
CA GLU A 84 7.54 2.11 6.04
C GLU A 84 8.54 1.10 6.61
N GLY A 85 9.20 1.48 7.71
CA GLY A 85 10.16 0.65 8.42
C GLY A 85 11.61 1.01 8.05
N PRO A 86 12.55 0.04 8.14
CA PRO A 86 13.96 0.29 7.87
C PRO A 86 14.18 0.66 6.39
N ILE A 87 15.15 1.55 6.20
CA ILE A 87 15.51 2.11 4.89
C ILE A 87 15.88 0.98 3.94
N ARG A 88 15.17 0.88 2.81
CA ARG A 88 15.49 -0.03 1.71
C ARG A 88 16.18 0.74 0.59
N PRO A 89 17.31 0.25 0.05
CA PRO A 89 17.93 0.88 -1.09
C PRO A 89 17.03 0.70 -2.33
N ASN A 90 16.45 1.79 -2.79
CA ASN A 90 15.73 1.84 -4.06
C ASN A 90 16.67 2.35 -5.16
N VAL A 91 16.42 1.91 -6.40
CA VAL A 91 17.15 2.42 -7.56
C VAL A 91 16.78 3.89 -7.83
N PRO A 92 17.65 4.71 -8.46
CA PRO A 92 17.33 6.11 -8.75
C PRO A 92 16.08 6.31 -9.62
N SER A 93 15.70 5.30 -10.41
CA SER A 93 14.48 5.29 -11.23
C SER A 93 13.20 5.01 -10.42
N ALA A 94 13.30 4.87 -9.10
CA ALA A 94 12.19 4.64 -8.19
C ALA A 94 12.05 5.88 -7.28
N ILE A 95 11.04 6.70 -7.54
CA ILE A 95 10.82 7.97 -6.84
C ILE A 95 9.60 7.88 -5.94
N GLU A 96 9.83 8.13 -4.66
CA GLU A 96 8.79 8.17 -3.64
C GLU A 96 8.08 9.52 -3.68
N ILE A 97 6.77 9.51 -3.91
CA ILE A 97 5.92 10.71 -3.98
C ILE A 97 4.79 10.66 -2.94
N GLY A 98 4.99 9.90 -1.86
CA GLY A 98 4.03 9.83 -0.76
C GLY A 98 3.67 11.23 -0.24
N GLY A 99 2.37 11.46 -0.04
CA GLY A 99 1.88 12.74 0.48
C GLY A 99 1.66 13.83 -0.56
N ILE A 100 2.00 13.63 -1.84
CA ILE A 100 1.76 14.63 -2.91
C ILE A 100 0.28 15.04 -3.06
N GLN A 101 -0.64 14.18 -2.60
CA GLN A 101 -2.08 14.45 -2.58
C GLN A 101 -2.51 15.46 -1.49
N ILE A 102 -1.63 15.76 -0.53
CA ILE A 102 -1.91 16.75 0.53
C ILE A 102 -1.67 18.13 -0.06
N LYS A 103 -2.72 18.95 -0.08
CA LYS A 103 -2.63 20.34 -0.54
C LYS A 103 -1.85 21.19 0.46
N ASP A 104 -0.97 22.07 -0.02
CA ASP A 104 -0.30 23.08 0.81
C ASP A 104 -1.30 23.96 1.56
N LYS A 105 -2.42 24.28 0.90
CA LYS A 105 -3.56 24.97 1.49
C LYS A 105 -4.76 24.02 1.54
N PRO A 106 -5.13 23.50 2.73
CA PRO A 106 -6.31 22.67 2.90
C PRO A 106 -7.59 23.43 2.56
N ASP A 107 -8.56 22.73 1.96
CA ASP A 107 -9.90 23.28 1.79
C ASP A 107 -10.57 23.44 3.17
N PRO A 108 -11.47 24.42 3.35
CA PRO A 108 -12.19 24.57 4.59
C PRO A 108 -13.05 23.33 4.89
N LEU A 109 -13.11 22.96 6.16
CA LEU A 109 -13.93 21.82 6.60
C LEU A 109 -15.41 22.06 6.28
N PRO A 110 -16.15 21.02 5.88
CA PRO A 110 -17.60 21.08 5.80
C PRO A 110 -18.22 21.59 7.11
N GLN A 111 -19.25 22.43 7.00
CA GLN A 111 -19.79 23.19 8.14
C GLN A 111 -20.28 22.28 9.29
N ASN A 112 -20.82 21.11 8.97
CA ASN A 112 -21.25 20.11 9.96
C ASN A 112 -20.08 19.56 10.79
N ILE A 113 -18.97 19.22 10.14
CA ILE A 113 -17.76 18.70 10.81
C ILE A 113 -17.10 19.81 11.63
N SER A 114 -17.00 21.02 11.06
CA SER A 114 -16.45 22.18 11.77
C SER A 114 -17.22 22.48 13.05
N LYS A 115 -18.57 22.46 13.01
CA LYS A 115 -19.41 22.64 14.20
C LYS A 115 -19.26 21.49 15.20
N PHE A 116 -19.20 20.24 14.73
CA PHE A 116 -19.00 19.08 15.60
C PHE A 116 -17.67 19.16 16.36
N LEU A 117 -16.58 19.44 15.64
CA LEU A 117 -15.24 19.58 16.23
C LEU A 117 -15.16 20.79 17.18
N GLY A 118 -15.78 21.92 16.80
CA GLY A 118 -15.78 23.13 17.64
C GLY A 118 -16.56 22.98 18.96
N ASN A 119 -17.57 22.12 19.00
CA ASN A 119 -18.38 21.85 20.18
C ASN A 119 -17.88 20.66 21.02
N ALA A 120 -16.87 19.92 20.54
CA ALA A 120 -16.39 18.72 21.21
C ALA A 120 -15.46 19.05 22.39
N THR A 121 -15.88 18.75 23.61
CA THR A 121 -15.10 19.02 24.84
C THR A 121 -13.98 18.01 25.08
N ASN A 122 -14.14 16.78 24.59
CA ASN A 122 -13.24 15.66 24.88
C ASN A 122 -12.47 15.18 23.62
N GLY A 123 -12.42 16.02 22.58
CA GLY A 123 -11.87 15.65 21.27
C GLY A 123 -12.84 14.85 20.40
N ALA A 124 -12.36 14.39 19.26
CA ALA A 124 -13.14 13.68 18.26
C ALA A 124 -12.35 12.50 17.67
N ILE A 125 -13.07 11.45 17.29
CA ILE A 125 -12.49 10.26 16.63
C ILE A 125 -13.04 10.19 15.21
N LEU A 126 -12.14 10.18 14.23
CA LEU A 126 -12.50 9.94 12.83
C LEU A 126 -12.40 8.44 12.52
N LEU A 127 -13.54 7.82 12.23
CA LEU A 127 -13.59 6.47 11.68
C LEU A 127 -13.92 6.55 10.19
N SER A 128 -12.97 6.18 9.34
CA SER A 128 -13.17 6.05 7.89
C SER A 128 -12.77 4.64 7.46
N LEU A 129 -13.70 3.92 6.83
CA LEU A 129 -13.48 2.54 6.35
C LEU A 129 -13.10 2.50 4.85
N GLY A 130 -13.00 3.66 4.21
CA GLY A 130 -12.81 3.77 2.77
C GLY A 130 -14.09 3.51 1.97
N SER A 131 -14.02 3.73 0.65
CA SER A 131 -15.15 3.61 -0.27
C SER A 131 -15.56 2.17 -0.60
N ASN A 132 -14.72 1.19 -0.28
CA ASN A 132 -14.91 -0.21 -0.67
C ASN A 132 -15.83 -0.99 0.28
N VAL A 133 -16.17 -0.44 1.45
CA VAL A 133 -17.11 -1.08 2.36
C VAL A 133 -18.53 -0.82 1.88
N GLN A 134 -19.12 -1.83 1.23
CA GLN A 134 -20.56 -1.81 0.92
C GLN A 134 -21.35 -1.85 2.24
N GLY A 135 -22.20 -0.86 2.47
CA GLY A 135 -23.01 -0.69 3.69
C GLY A 135 -23.98 -1.83 4.01
N LYS A 136 -24.02 -2.90 3.20
CA LYS A 136 -24.75 -4.14 3.47
C LYS A 136 -23.99 -5.15 4.33
N LEU A 137 -22.65 -5.07 4.38
CA LEU A 137 -21.82 -6.06 5.08
C LEU A 137 -21.44 -5.65 6.52
N GLY A 138 -21.61 -4.37 6.86
CA GLY A 138 -21.56 -3.90 8.24
C GLY A 138 -22.89 -4.20 8.93
N SER A 139 -23.04 -5.40 9.50
CA SER A 139 -24.18 -5.72 10.37
C SER A 139 -24.41 -4.56 11.35
N ARG A 140 -25.64 -4.01 11.39
CA ARG A 140 -26.02 -2.90 12.30
C ARG A 140 -25.56 -3.12 13.75
N LYS A 141 -25.38 -4.38 14.16
CA LYS A 141 -24.82 -4.78 15.46
C LYS A 141 -23.36 -4.33 15.69
N GLN A 142 -22.51 -4.28 14.67
CA GLN A 142 -21.11 -3.86 14.84
C GLN A 142 -21.03 -2.35 15.01
N LEU A 143 -21.78 -1.59 14.22
CA LEU A 143 -21.89 -0.13 14.38
C LEU A 143 -22.53 0.24 15.72
N SER A 144 -23.57 -0.49 16.15
CA SER A 144 -24.18 -0.25 17.47
C SER A 144 -23.22 -0.58 18.61
N ARG A 145 -22.49 -1.69 18.55
CA ARG A 145 -21.47 -2.03 19.57
C ARG A 145 -20.34 -1.00 19.62
N CYS A 146 -19.87 -0.52 18.47
CA CYS A 146 -18.85 0.52 18.41
C CYS A 146 -19.36 1.81 19.08
N SER A 147 -20.58 2.24 18.76
CA SER A 147 -21.22 3.41 19.40
C SER A 147 -21.38 3.27 20.91
N THR A 148 -21.77 2.08 21.40
CA THR A 148 -21.92 1.83 22.84
C THR A 148 -20.57 1.82 23.57
N SER A 149 -19.51 1.31 22.95
CA SER A 149 -18.16 1.33 23.53
C SER A 149 -17.56 2.72 23.69
N PHE A 150 -18.03 3.72 22.94
CA PHE A 150 -17.59 5.12 23.08
C PHE A 150 -18.50 5.98 23.97
N GLN A 151 -19.59 5.41 24.50
CA GLN A 151 -20.53 6.10 25.40
C GLN A 151 -20.28 5.84 26.89
N ASN A 152 -19.40 4.88 27.22
CA ASN A 152 -18.89 4.63 28.58
C ASN A 152 -17.49 5.21 28.74
#